data_AF-A0A2N4Z5T0-F1
#
_entry.id   AF-A0A2N4Z5T0-F1
#
_cell.length_a   1.000
_cell.length_b   1.000
_cell.length_c   1.000
_cell.angle_alpha   90.00
_cell.angle_beta   90.00
_cell.angle_gamma   90.00
#
_symmetry.space_group_name_H-M   'P 1'
#
loop_
_entity.id
_entity.type
_entity.pdbx_description
1 polymer ?
#
loop_
_entity_poly.entity_id
_entity_poly.type
_entity_poly.pdbx_seq_one_letter_code
_entity_poly.pdbx_strand_id
1 'polypeptide(L)'
;LGHAGDVLLAISTRGNSRDIVKAVEAAVTRDMTIVALTGYDGGELAGLLGQQDVEIRIPSHRSARIQEMHMLTVNCLCDLIDNTLFPHQDD
;
A
#
# COMPACT_ATOMS: atom_id res chain seq x y z
N LEU A 1 -7.13 17.56 -1.27
CA LEU A 1 -6.10 16.80 -0.51
C LEU A 1 -5.42 15.84 -1.48
N GLY A 2 -4.11 15.59 -1.28
CA GLY A 2 -3.18 14.94 -2.20
C GLY A 2 -2.56 15.93 -3.20
N HIS A 3 -1.23 16.05 -3.21
CA HIS A 3 -0.42 16.83 -4.15
C HIS A 3 0.54 15.92 -4.91
N ALA A 4 1.08 16.42 -6.03
CA ALA A 4 2.14 15.74 -6.76
C ALA A 4 3.34 15.44 -5.84
N GLY A 5 3.80 14.20 -5.84
CA GLY A 5 4.87 13.71 -4.96
C GLY A 5 4.40 13.17 -3.60
N ASP A 6 3.12 13.33 -3.24
CA ASP A 6 2.56 12.61 -2.09
C ASP A 6 2.41 11.10 -2.40
N VAL A 7 2.31 10.28 -1.36
CA VAL A 7 2.06 8.83 -1.47
C VAL A 7 0.67 8.48 -0.93
N LEU A 8 -0.08 7.67 -1.67
CA LEU A 8 -1.29 7.03 -1.18
C LEU A 8 -0.98 5.59 -0.73
N LEU A 9 -1.18 5.31 0.57
CA LEU A 9 -1.20 3.94 1.09
C LEU A 9 -2.63 3.37 0.98
N ALA A 10 -2.88 2.53 -0.02
CA ALA A 10 -4.17 1.88 -0.25
C ALA A 10 -4.19 0.47 0.37
N ILE A 11 -5.15 0.20 1.26
CA ILE A 11 -5.25 -1.09 1.95
C ILE A 11 -6.58 -1.75 1.59
N SER A 12 -6.53 -2.94 0.97
CA SER A 12 -7.73 -3.70 0.64
C SER A 12 -7.45 -5.19 0.56
N THR A 13 -8.11 -6.01 1.39
CA THR A 13 -7.84 -7.46 1.40
C THR A 13 -8.11 -8.15 0.06
N ARG A 14 -9.05 -7.64 -0.77
CA ARG A 14 -9.42 -8.21 -2.08
C ARG A 14 -9.10 -7.29 -3.26
N GLY A 15 -8.75 -6.04 -3.01
CA GLY A 15 -8.50 -5.06 -4.08
C GLY A 15 -9.72 -4.62 -4.90
N ASN A 16 -10.96 -4.93 -4.46
CA ASN A 16 -12.19 -4.65 -5.23
C ASN A 16 -13.14 -3.65 -4.54
N SER A 17 -12.68 -2.99 -3.47
CA SER A 17 -13.51 -2.01 -2.78
C SER A 17 -13.61 -0.74 -3.61
N ARG A 18 -14.83 -0.40 -4.07
CA ARG A 18 -15.06 0.69 -5.04
C ARG A 18 -14.58 2.06 -4.55
N ASP A 19 -14.66 2.32 -3.27
CA ASP A 19 -14.15 3.52 -2.62
C ASP A 19 -12.62 3.61 -2.69
N ILE A 20 -11.93 2.50 -2.43
CA ILE A 20 -10.46 2.41 -2.52
C ILE A 20 -10.01 2.51 -3.99
N VAL A 21 -10.69 1.84 -4.91
CA VAL A 21 -10.43 1.94 -6.36
C VAL A 21 -10.51 3.41 -6.81
N LYS A 22 -11.58 4.10 -6.45
CA LYS A 22 -11.74 5.54 -6.75
C LYS A 22 -10.68 6.42 -6.07
N ALA A 23 -10.23 6.07 -4.87
CA ALA A 23 -9.16 6.79 -4.20
C ALA A 23 -7.83 6.66 -4.96
N VAL A 24 -7.51 5.45 -5.46
CA VAL A 24 -6.33 5.21 -6.30
C VAL A 24 -6.43 5.98 -7.62
N GLU A 25 -7.57 5.93 -8.31
CA GLU A 25 -7.79 6.74 -9.52
C GLU A 25 -7.58 8.24 -9.26
N ALA A 26 -8.13 8.75 -8.15
CA ALA A 26 -7.96 10.15 -7.75
C ALA A 26 -6.51 10.50 -7.39
N ALA A 27 -5.72 9.56 -6.87
CA ALA A 27 -4.30 9.75 -6.56
C ALA A 27 -3.44 9.74 -7.83
N VAL A 28 -3.72 8.83 -8.78
CA VAL A 28 -3.05 8.81 -10.10
C VAL A 28 -3.26 10.13 -10.84
N THR A 29 -4.49 10.67 -10.86
CA THR A 29 -4.76 11.99 -11.47
C THR A 29 -4.07 13.18 -10.79
N ARG A 30 -3.43 12.97 -9.63
CA ARG A 30 -2.70 13.98 -8.86
C ARG A 30 -1.19 13.76 -8.86
N ASP A 31 -0.68 12.86 -9.72
CA ASP A 31 0.74 12.49 -9.79
C ASP A 31 1.29 12.01 -8.43
N MET A 32 0.48 11.22 -7.71
CA MET A 32 0.86 10.57 -6.46
C MET A 32 1.32 9.13 -6.73
N THR A 33 2.31 8.67 -5.98
CA THR A 33 2.72 7.25 -5.98
C THR A 33 1.78 6.42 -5.11
N ILE A 34 1.49 5.20 -5.54
CA ILE A 34 0.61 4.28 -4.83
C ILE A 34 1.42 3.15 -4.18
N VAL A 35 1.18 2.93 -2.89
CA VAL A 35 1.58 1.71 -2.19
C VAL A 35 0.32 0.93 -1.84
N ALA A 36 0.17 -0.24 -2.45
CA ALA A 36 -1.02 -1.08 -2.34
C ALA A 36 -0.75 -2.30 -1.45
N LEU A 37 -1.48 -2.40 -0.33
CA LEU A 37 -1.51 -3.60 0.49
C LEU A 37 -2.73 -4.44 0.12
N THR A 38 -2.50 -5.56 -0.55
CA THR A 38 -3.56 -6.41 -1.11
C THR A 38 -3.47 -7.87 -0.64
N GLY A 39 -4.40 -8.70 -1.09
CA GLY A 39 -4.36 -10.14 -0.98
C GLY A 39 -5.13 -10.77 -2.14
N TYR A 40 -5.39 -12.08 -2.09
CA TYR A 40 -5.96 -12.84 -3.21
C TYR A 40 -5.12 -12.63 -4.49
N ASP A 41 -5.76 -12.21 -5.58
CA ASP A 41 -5.16 -11.90 -6.87
C ASP A 41 -4.86 -10.40 -7.06
N GLY A 42 -5.04 -9.58 -6.01
CA GLY A 42 -4.85 -8.13 -6.06
C GLY A 42 -6.07 -7.33 -6.54
N GLY A 43 -7.08 -8.00 -7.10
CA GLY A 43 -8.32 -7.37 -7.57
C GLY A 43 -8.15 -6.29 -8.64
N GLU A 44 -9.16 -5.44 -8.78
CA GLU A 44 -9.16 -4.27 -9.67
C GLU A 44 -7.98 -3.33 -9.35
N LEU A 45 -7.62 -3.22 -8.07
CA LEU A 45 -6.56 -2.33 -7.60
C LEU A 45 -5.20 -2.64 -8.22
N ALA A 46 -4.84 -3.91 -8.38
CA ALA A 46 -3.59 -4.32 -9.00
C ALA A 46 -3.47 -3.89 -10.48
N GLY A 47 -4.60 -3.83 -11.19
CA GLY A 47 -4.64 -3.39 -12.58
C GLY A 47 -4.46 -1.88 -12.76
N LEU A 48 -4.59 -1.08 -11.69
CA LEU A 48 -4.44 0.37 -11.72
C LEU A 48 -3.01 0.84 -11.43
N LEU A 49 -2.13 -0.05 -10.98
CA LEU A 49 -0.78 0.30 -10.57
C LEU A 49 0.14 0.48 -11.79
N GLY A 50 0.86 1.59 -11.82
CA GLY A 50 1.88 1.92 -12.81
C GLY A 50 3.28 1.43 -12.40
N GLN A 51 4.29 1.79 -13.19
CA GLN A 51 5.68 1.37 -12.96
C GLN A 51 6.32 1.95 -11.69
N GLN A 52 5.80 3.08 -11.21
CA GLN A 52 6.33 3.75 -10.02
C GLN A 52 5.63 3.29 -8.74
N ASP A 53 4.56 2.51 -8.87
CA ASP A 53 3.76 2.04 -7.76
C ASP A 53 4.26 0.70 -7.24
N VAL A 54 3.92 0.40 -5.99
CA VAL A 54 4.34 -0.83 -5.31
C VAL A 54 3.14 -1.59 -4.81
N GLU A 55 3.05 -2.86 -5.17
CA GLU A 55 2.08 -3.79 -4.58
C GLU A 55 2.76 -4.75 -3.62
N ILE A 56 2.24 -4.80 -2.39
CA ILE A 56 2.55 -5.85 -1.41
C ILE A 56 1.32 -6.75 -1.29
N ARG A 57 1.30 -7.79 -2.11
CA ARG A 57 0.21 -8.76 -2.16
C ARG A 57 0.46 -9.93 -1.22
N ILE A 58 -0.37 -10.05 -0.18
CA ILE A 58 -0.28 -11.16 0.76
C ILE A 58 -0.73 -12.47 0.08
N PRO A 59 0.07 -13.55 0.12
CA PRO A 59 -0.24 -14.83 -0.54
C PRO A 59 -1.29 -15.63 0.24
N SER A 60 -2.50 -15.08 0.33
CA SER A 60 -3.62 -15.67 1.07
C SER A 60 -4.94 -15.29 0.42
N HIS A 61 -5.93 -16.17 0.56
CA HIS A 61 -7.32 -15.96 0.14
C HIS A 61 -8.26 -15.86 1.35
N ARG A 62 -7.71 -15.61 2.55
CA ARG A 62 -8.49 -15.48 3.79
C ARG A 62 -8.28 -14.07 4.36
N SER A 63 -9.34 -13.25 4.32
CA SER A 63 -9.28 -11.84 4.72
C SER A 63 -8.71 -11.62 6.13
N ALA A 64 -9.04 -12.46 7.11
CA ALA A 64 -8.47 -12.37 8.47
C ALA A 64 -6.93 -12.54 8.48
N ARG A 65 -6.40 -13.51 7.72
CA ARG A 65 -4.95 -13.71 7.59
C ARG A 65 -4.29 -12.55 6.83
N ILE A 66 -4.97 -12.02 5.82
CA ILE A 66 -4.47 -10.87 5.06
C ILE A 66 -4.38 -9.63 5.97
N GLN A 67 -5.38 -9.38 6.80
CA GLN A 67 -5.38 -8.25 7.74
C GLN A 67 -4.26 -8.36 8.79
N GLU A 68 -4.04 -9.56 9.35
CA GLU A 68 -2.92 -9.80 10.27
C GLU A 68 -1.58 -9.51 9.60
N MET A 69 -1.39 -9.97 8.37
CA MET A 69 -0.18 -9.71 7.60
C MET A 69 -0.05 -8.24 7.18
N HIS A 70 -1.14 -7.54 6.87
CA HIS A 70 -1.11 -6.10 6.61
C HIS A 70 -0.62 -5.32 7.82
N MET A 71 -1.06 -5.70 9.04
CA MET A 71 -0.55 -5.08 10.28
C MET A 71 0.95 -5.32 10.46
N LEU A 72 1.41 -6.55 10.20
CA LEU A 72 2.85 -6.86 10.22
C LEU A 72 3.61 -6.01 9.18
N THR A 73 3.11 -5.93 7.94
CA THR A 73 3.72 -5.12 6.88
C THR A 73 3.81 -3.65 7.29
N VAL A 74 2.76 -3.08 7.88
CA VAL A 74 2.78 -1.69 8.37
C VAL A 74 3.84 -1.52 9.46
N ASN A 75 3.94 -2.44 10.41
CA ASN A 75 4.98 -2.39 11.44
C ASN A 75 6.40 -2.45 10.83
N CYS A 76 6.63 -3.31 9.85
CA CYS A 76 7.91 -3.37 9.13
C CYS A 76 8.19 -2.10 8.33
N LEU A 77 7.17 -1.48 7.72
CA LEU A 77 7.33 -0.20 7.03
C LEU A 77 7.72 0.90 8.02
N CYS A 78 7.08 0.99 9.18
CA CYS A 78 7.45 1.93 10.23
C CYS A 78 8.90 1.72 10.69
N ASP A 79 9.28 0.48 10.99
CA ASP A 79 10.66 0.14 11.39
C ASP A 79 11.68 0.56 10.31
N LEU A 80 11.42 0.25 9.04
CA LEU A 80 12.30 0.64 7.94
C LEU A 80 12.37 2.16 7.75
N ILE A 81 11.24 2.87 7.85
CA ILE A 81 11.18 4.33 7.74
C ILE A 81 12.01 4.96 8.86
N ASP A 82 11.80 4.54 10.11
CA ASP A 82 12.52 5.08 11.26
C ASP A 82 14.02 4.76 11.17
N ASN A 83 14.39 3.52 10.85
CA ASN A 83 15.80 3.13 10.69
C ASN A 83 16.49 3.87 9.53
N THR A 84 15.75 4.27 8.49
CA THR A 84 16.31 4.98 7.33
C THR A 84 16.44 6.48 7.58
N LEU A 85 15.43 7.10 8.20
CA LEU A 85 15.39 8.55 8.43
C LEU A 85 16.10 8.97 9.73
N PHE A 86 16.06 8.10 10.73
CA PHE A 86 16.57 8.32 12.09
C PHE A 86 17.40 7.11 12.56
N PRO A 87 18.45 6.71 11.82
CA PRO A 87 19.28 5.58 12.21
C PRO A 87 19.83 5.82 13.61
N HIS A 88 19.70 4.81 14.48
CA HIS A 88 20.39 4.85 15.76
C HIS A 88 21.89 4.98 15.50
N GLN A 89 22.48 6.09 15.97
CA GLN A 89 23.92 6.20 16.10
C GLN A 89 24.31 5.25 17.23
N ASP A 90 24.78 4.06 16.87
CA ASP A 90 25.48 3.20 17.81
C ASP A 90 26.77 3.95 18.22
N ASP A 91 26.82 4.42 19.47
CA ASP A 91 28.06 4.80 20.17
C ASP A 91 28.88 3.55 20.50
#